data_AF-A0A916YM16-F1
#
_entry.id   AF-A0A916YM16-F1
#
_cell.length_a   1.000
_cell.length_b   1.000
_cell.length_c   1.000
_cell.angle_alpha   90.00
_cell.angle_beta   90.00
_cell.angle_gamma   90.00
#
_symmetry.space_group_name_H-M   'P 1'
#
loop_
_entity.id
_entity.type
_entity.pdbx_description
1 polymer ?
#
loop_
_entity_poly.entity_id
_entity_poly.type
_entity_poly.pdbx_seq_one_letter_code
_entity_poly.pdbx_strand_id
1 'polypeptide(L)'
;MIRKLNYTKPVITDLHYDKPEWITNEVIRKEFICLSFETDTQEVELFLIHLFGFNQINVDQSIQLSFDELFKQDEVALSGGIAFFEDEKKYVLPSCCCGLEDFLK
;
A
#
# COMPACT_ATOMS: atom_id res chain seq x y z
N MET A 1 -7.80 -8.11 29.97
CA MET A 1 -8.03 -7.99 28.52
C MET A 1 -7.19 -6.81 28.03
N ILE A 2 -6.02 -7.06 27.45
CA ILE A 2 -5.15 -5.97 26.98
C ILE A 2 -5.68 -5.53 25.62
N ARG A 3 -6.39 -4.38 25.57
CA ARG A 3 -6.68 -3.69 24.30
C ARG A 3 -5.34 -3.22 23.75
N LYS A 4 -4.77 -3.97 22.80
CA LYS A 4 -3.61 -3.50 22.05
C LYS A 4 -4.14 -2.48 21.03
N LEU A 5 -4.29 -1.23 21.46
CA LEU A 5 -4.42 -0.10 20.54
C LEU A 5 -3.06 0.00 19.84
N ASN A 6 -2.90 -0.70 18.71
CA ASN A 6 -1.76 -0.46 17.84
C ASN A 6 -2.03 0.88 17.15
N TYR A 7 -1.61 1.96 17.79
CA TYR A 7 -1.61 3.33 17.27
C TYR A 7 -0.64 3.50 16.09
N THR A 8 0.02 2.43 15.64
CA THR A 8 0.86 2.40 14.45
C THR A 8 0.40 1.28 13.52
N LYS A 9 0.30 1.58 12.22
CA LYS A 9 0.06 0.57 11.18
C LYS A 9 1.03 0.78 10.02
N PRO A 10 1.61 -0.29 9.47
CA PRO A 10 2.30 -0.19 8.19
C PRO A 10 1.29 0.15 7.10
N VAL A 11 1.62 1.12 6.26
CA VAL A 11 0.77 1.56 5.15
C VAL A 11 1.58 1.64 3.86
N ILE A 12 0.89 1.45 2.74
CA ILE A 12 1.37 1.89 1.43
C ILE A 12 0.63 3.15 0.99
N THR A 13 1.34 4.02 0.30
CA THR A 13 0.89 5.34 -0.18
C THR A 13 1.14 5.46 -1.68
N ASP A 14 0.79 6.59 -2.29
CA ASP A 14 1.00 6.86 -3.72
C ASP A 14 0.36 5.81 -4.65
N LEU A 15 -0.92 5.49 -4.39
CA LEU A 15 -1.69 4.47 -5.10
C LEU A 15 -2.29 5.00 -6.42
N HIS A 16 -1.45 5.56 -7.29
CA HIS A 16 -1.86 6.28 -8.50
C HIS A 16 -1.60 5.54 -9.82
N TYR A 17 -0.94 4.38 -9.77
CA TYR A 17 -0.61 3.56 -10.95
C TYR A 17 -1.86 3.01 -11.63
N ASP A 18 -1.71 2.71 -12.92
CA ASP A 18 -2.79 2.14 -13.73
C ASP A 18 -2.99 0.65 -13.44
N LYS A 19 -4.26 0.24 -13.57
CA LYS A 19 -4.67 -1.12 -13.29
C LYS A 19 -4.32 -2.04 -14.48
N PRO A 20 -3.64 -3.17 -14.26
CA PRO A 20 -3.42 -4.19 -15.27
C PRO A 20 -4.73 -4.79 -15.80
N GLU A 21 -4.76 -5.19 -17.08
CA GLU A 21 -5.96 -5.79 -17.70
C GLU A 21 -6.39 -7.11 -17.05
N TRP A 22 -5.44 -7.86 -16.49
CA TRP A 22 -5.72 -9.13 -15.81
C TRP A 22 -6.34 -8.97 -14.42
N ILE A 23 -6.38 -7.75 -13.85
CA ILE A 23 -7.24 -7.43 -12.71
C ILE A 23 -8.61 -7.06 -13.26
N THR A 24 -9.60 -7.93 -13.13
CA THR A 24 -10.93 -7.72 -13.74
C THR A 24 -11.85 -6.87 -12.89
N ASN A 25 -11.63 -6.85 -11.57
CA ASN A 25 -12.44 -6.06 -10.65
C ASN A 25 -12.27 -4.56 -10.90
N GLU A 26 -13.31 -3.81 -10.51
CA GLU A 26 -13.23 -2.37 -10.41
C GLU A 26 -12.37 -2.01 -9.19
N VAL A 27 -11.38 -1.14 -9.39
CA VAL A 27 -10.44 -0.75 -8.35
C VAL A 27 -10.79 0.64 -7.85
N ILE A 28 -11.22 0.71 -6.60
CA ILE A 28 -11.53 1.97 -5.91
C ILE A 28 -10.21 2.54 -5.37
N ARG A 29 -9.74 3.65 -5.94
CA ARG A 29 -8.49 4.29 -5.48
C ARG A 29 -8.66 4.82 -4.05
N LYS A 30 -7.74 4.43 -3.18
CA LYS A 30 -7.61 4.92 -1.80
C LYS A 30 -6.38 5.83 -1.69
N GLU A 31 -6.38 6.73 -0.72
CA GLU A 31 -5.22 7.56 -0.41
C GLU A 31 -4.05 6.72 0.14
N PHE A 32 -4.37 5.74 0.98
CA PHE A 32 -3.44 4.78 1.55
C PHE A 32 -4.15 3.44 1.83
N ILE A 33 -3.38 2.38 2.03
CA ILE A 33 -3.87 1.08 2.47
C ILE A 33 -3.09 0.65 3.70
N CYS A 34 -3.80 0.14 4.71
CA CYS A 34 -3.18 -0.51 5.87
C CYS A 34 -2.79 -1.94 5.52
N LEU A 35 -1.51 -2.27 5.64
CA LEU A 35 -1.05 -3.65 5.46
C LEU A 35 -1.43 -4.46 6.71
N SER A 36 -2.36 -5.39 6.54
CA SER A 36 -2.81 -6.29 7.60
C SER A 36 -3.19 -7.66 7.03
N PHE A 37 -3.31 -8.65 7.91
CA PHE A 37 -3.81 -9.97 7.53
C PHE A 37 -5.34 -9.99 7.29
N GLU A 38 -6.06 -8.91 7.67
CA GLU A 38 -7.52 -8.78 7.56
C GLU A 38 -7.95 -8.03 6.30
N THR A 39 -7.06 -7.93 5.31
CA THR A 39 -7.27 -7.16 4.09
C THR A 39 -8.22 -7.88 3.11
N ASP A 40 -9.00 -7.11 2.36
CA ASP A 40 -9.90 -7.65 1.35
C ASP A 40 -9.23 -7.80 -0.03
N THR A 41 -9.94 -8.42 -0.98
CA THR A 41 -9.43 -8.61 -2.35
C THR A 41 -9.08 -7.30 -3.05
N GLN A 42 -9.83 -6.22 -2.82
CA GLN A 42 -9.58 -4.93 -3.48
C GLN A 42 -8.28 -4.30 -2.97
N GLU A 43 -8.01 -4.41 -1.67
CA GLU A 43 -6.78 -3.94 -1.08
C GLU A 43 -5.57 -4.75 -1.53
N VAL A 44 -5.71 -6.06 -1.74
CA VAL A 44 -4.67 -6.89 -2.36
C VAL A 44 -4.40 -6.45 -3.80
N GLU A 45 -5.44 -6.19 -4.58
CA GLU A 45 -5.29 -5.72 -5.97
C GLU A 45 -4.60 -4.35 -6.03
N LEU A 46 -4.99 -3.41 -5.17
CA LEU A 46 -4.31 -2.11 -5.07
C LEU A 46 -2.85 -2.25 -4.63
N PHE A 47 -2.55 -3.16 -3.70
CA PHE A 47 -1.18 -3.47 -3.31
C PHE A 47 -0.37 -3.97 -4.50
N LEU A 48 -0.92 -4.89 -5.30
CA LEU A 48 -0.24 -5.41 -6.49
C LEU A 48 -0.03 -4.31 -7.53
N ILE A 49 -1.05 -3.49 -7.81
CA ILE A 49 -0.93 -2.34 -8.73
C ILE A 49 0.20 -1.42 -8.30
N HIS A 50 0.27 -1.10 -7.01
CA HIS A 50 1.34 -0.28 -6.47
C HIS A 50 2.71 -0.95 -6.58
N LEU A 51 2.83 -2.23 -6.18
CA LEU A 51 4.08 -2.98 -6.25
C LEU A 51 4.62 -3.05 -7.68
N PHE A 52 3.80 -3.42 -8.65
CA PHE A 52 4.23 -3.51 -10.05
C PHE A 52 4.56 -2.15 -10.63
N GLY A 53 3.71 -1.13 -10.40
CA GLY A 53 3.93 0.21 -10.91
C GLY A 53 5.18 0.88 -10.34
N PHE A 54 5.41 0.77 -9.03
CA PHE A 54 6.57 1.38 -8.36
C PHE A 54 7.89 0.74 -8.78
N ASN A 55 7.86 -0.55 -9.12
CA ASN A 55 9.02 -1.29 -9.62
C ASN A 55 9.10 -1.32 -11.16
N GLN A 56 8.28 -0.54 -11.86
CA GLN A 56 8.27 -0.41 -13.33
C GLN A 56 8.14 -1.75 -14.06
N ILE A 57 7.43 -2.70 -13.47
CA ILE A 57 7.20 -4.01 -14.06
C ILE A 57 6.18 -3.87 -15.18
N ASN A 58 6.44 -4.51 -16.32
CA ASN A 58 5.46 -4.54 -17.40
C ASN A 58 4.22 -5.34 -16.98
N VAL A 59 3.05 -4.69 -16.99
CA VAL A 59 1.76 -5.29 -16.62
C VAL A 59 0.81 -5.50 -17.80
N ASP A 60 1.19 -5.05 -19.00
CA ASP A 60 0.47 -5.27 -20.26
C ASP A 60 0.74 -6.68 -20.84
N GLN A 61 1.29 -7.57 -20.01
CA GLN A 61 1.59 -8.96 -20.30
C GLN A 61 0.78 -9.88 -19.36
N SER A 62 1.00 -11.20 -19.46
CA SER A 62 0.31 -12.13 -18.56
C SER A 62 0.76 -11.93 -17.11
N ILE A 63 -0.13 -12.28 -16.17
CA ILE A 63 0.17 -12.24 -14.75
C ILE A 63 1.45 -13.04 -14.42
N GLN A 64 1.61 -14.25 -14.97
CA GLN A 64 2.84 -15.04 -14.80
C GLN A 64 4.10 -14.29 -15.23
N LEU A 65 4.11 -13.70 -16.43
CA LEU A 65 5.29 -12.99 -16.93
C LEU A 65 5.63 -11.77 -16.08
N SER A 66 4.60 -11.04 -15.62
CA SER A 66 4.77 -9.89 -14.71
C SER A 66 5.43 -10.31 -13.40
N PHE A 67 4.99 -11.43 -12.80
CA PHE A 67 5.62 -11.97 -11.60
C PHE A 67 7.03 -12.50 -11.85
N ASP A 68 7.27 -13.19 -12.97
CA ASP A 68 8.61 -13.67 -13.35
C ASP A 68 9.60 -12.51 -13.51
N GLU A 69 9.14 -11.35 -13.98
CA GLU A 69 9.92 -10.11 -14.07
C GLU A 69 10.19 -9.52 -12.68
N LEU A 70 9.16 -9.42 -11.84
CA LEU A 70 9.30 -8.95 -10.46
C LEU A 70 10.29 -9.80 -9.66
N PHE A 71 10.24 -11.13 -9.79
CA PHE A 71 11.13 -12.04 -9.06
C PHE A 71 12.58 -12.03 -9.56
N LYS A 72 12.86 -11.40 -10.70
CA LYS A 72 14.23 -11.16 -11.18
C LYS A 72 14.86 -9.89 -10.62
N GLN A 73 14.08 -9.04 -9.96
CA GLN A 73 14.60 -7.84 -9.31
C GLN A 73 15.43 -8.24 -8.08
N ASP A 74 16.64 -7.70 -7.96
CA ASP A 74 17.48 -7.91 -6.77
C ASP A 74 16.89 -7.21 -5.53
N GLU A 75 16.17 -6.11 -5.75
CA GLU A 75 15.52 -5.30 -4.73
C GLU A 75 14.14 -4.85 -5.23
N VAL A 76 13.18 -4.75 -4.31
CA VAL A 76 11.86 -4.19 -4.61
C VAL A 76 11.60 -2.97 -3.74
N ALA A 77 10.93 -1.98 -4.31
CA ALA A 77 10.58 -0.75 -3.65
C ALA A 77 9.06 -0.61 -3.49
N LEU A 78 8.66 0.04 -2.41
CA LEU A 78 7.28 0.39 -2.08
C LEU A 78 7.27 1.81 -1.52
N SER A 79 6.28 2.62 -1.89
CA SER A 79 6.00 3.86 -1.17
C SER A 79 5.11 3.57 0.02
N GLY A 80 5.54 4.02 1.20
CA GLY A 80 4.82 3.77 2.43
C GLY A 80 5.69 3.93 3.66
N GLY A 81 5.24 3.33 4.75
CA GLY A 81 5.93 3.39 6.03
C GLY A 81 5.00 3.15 7.20
N ILE A 82 5.34 3.72 8.36
CA ILE A 82 4.52 3.61 9.56
C ILE A 82 3.61 4.83 9.67
N ALA A 83 2.30 4.61 9.57
CA ALA A 83 1.30 5.61 9.89
C ALA A 83 0.89 5.50 11.36
N PHE A 84 0.50 6.63 11.95
CA PHE A 84 0.02 6.73 13.33
C PHE A 84 -1.49 6.99 13.34
N PHE A 85 -2.24 6.29 14.19
CA PHE A 85 -3.70 6.37 14.27
C PHE A 85 -4.15 6.62 15.71
N GLU A 86 -4.95 7.66 15.91
CA GLU A 86 -5.75 7.84 17.13
C GLU A 86 -7.11 7.15 16.95
N ASP A 87 -7.72 7.35 15.79
CA ASP A 87 -8.89 6.65 15.28
C ASP A 87 -8.90 6.60 13.74
N GLU A 88 -10.00 6.20 13.12
CA GLU A 88 -10.14 6.10 11.65
C GLU A 88 -10.17 7.47 10.94
N LYS A 89 -10.41 8.56 11.67
CA LYS A 89 -10.52 9.93 11.14
C LYS A 89 -9.32 10.80 11.50
N LYS A 90 -8.60 10.48 12.57
CA LYS A 90 -7.42 11.21 13.02
C LYS A 90 -6.19 10.30 12.96
N TYR A 91 -5.39 10.52 11.91
CA TYR A 91 -4.18 9.77 11.63
C TYR A 91 -3.11 10.67 10.99
N VAL A 92 -1.87 10.19 11.04
CA VAL A 92 -0.70 10.80 10.41
C VAL A 92 -0.06 9.76 9.48
N LEU A 93 -0.04 10.06 8.18
CA LEU A 93 0.61 9.21 7.19
C LEU A 93 2.13 9.47 7.13
N PRO A 94 2.92 8.48 6.68
CA PRO A 94 4.35 8.66 6.46
C PRO A 94 4.59 9.83 5.49
N SER A 95 5.39 10.81 5.90
CA SER A 95 5.88 11.87 5.01
C SER A 95 7.21 12.42 5.53
N CYS A 96 7.91 13.21 4.71
CA CYS A 96 9.18 13.82 5.12
C CYS A 96 9.04 14.90 6.20
N CYS A 97 7.82 15.38 6.46
CA CYS A 97 7.51 16.46 7.41
C CYS A 97 6.25 16.15 8.23
N CYS A 98 6.03 14.89 8.63
CA CYS A 98 4.75 14.39 9.15
C CYS A 98 4.23 15.01 10.47
N GLY A 99 4.90 16.03 11.03
CA GLY A 99 4.37 16.83 12.15
C GLY A 99 3.98 15.98 13.37
N LEU A 100 4.71 14.89 13.61
CA LEU A 100 4.41 13.93 14.67
C LEU A 100 4.35 14.60 16.05
N GLU A 101 5.11 15.67 16.22
CA GLU A 101 5.12 16.55 17.39
C GLU A 101 3.77 17.23 17.67
N ASP A 102 2.93 17.44 16.66
CA ASP A 102 1.61 18.04 16.81
C ASP A 102 0.53 16.99 17.04
N PHE A 103 0.78 15.73 16.69
CA PHE A 103 -0.12 14.61 16.97
C PHE A 103 -0.13 14.22 18.46
N LEU A 104 0.96 14.50 19.19
CA LEU A 104 1.12 14.16 20.61
C LEU A 104 0.66 15.27 21.58
N LYS A 105 0.15 16.40 21.08
CA LYS A 105 -0.38 17.52 21.87
C LYS A 105 -1.90 17.42 22.02
#